data_AF-A0A7X6PAN0-F1
#
_entry.id   AF-A0A7X6PAN0-F1
#
_cell.length_a   1.000
_cell.length_b   1.000
_cell.length_c   1.000
_cell.angle_alpha   90.00
_cell.angle_beta   90.00
_cell.angle_gamma   90.00
#
_symmetry.space_group_name_H-M   'P 1'
#
loop_
_entity.id
_entity.type
_entity.pdbx_description
1 polymer ?
#
loop_
_entity_poly.entity_id
_entity_poly.type
_entity_poly.pdbx_seq_one_letter_code
_entity_poly.pdbx_strand_id
1 'polypeptide(L)'
;MKKMFFFLIVVISILPLSAVYHKIGEYETPGNARSVVVSNNIAYVADYDTGLQIIDVSNPQNPALLGSYHTPSWASSVFISNNIAYVADEYLGLQIIDVSDSQNPVFLGSYDTPGYAESVF
;
A
#
# COMPACT_ATOMS: atom_id res chain seq x y z
N MET A 1 6.58 32.71 -54.58
CA MET A 1 5.98 33.25 -53.34
C MET A 1 4.87 32.30 -52.92
N LYS A 2 5.09 31.43 -51.92
CA LYS A 2 4.57 31.54 -50.53
C LYS A 2 3.04 31.75 -50.53
N LYS A 3 2.20 30.87 -49.97
CA LYS A 3 2.10 30.41 -48.56
C LYS A 3 1.26 29.09 -48.59
N MET A 4 1.72 27.93 -48.18
CA MET A 4 1.97 27.46 -46.80
C MET A 4 0.80 27.72 -45.85
N PHE A 5 -0.16 26.79 -45.85
CA PHE A 5 -1.20 26.59 -44.83
C PHE A 5 -1.41 25.08 -44.66
N PHE A 6 -0.40 24.38 -44.15
CA PHE A 6 -0.57 23.08 -43.47
C PHE A 6 -0.69 23.43 -42.00
N PHE A 7 -1.89 23.84 -41.58
CA PHE A 7 -2.16 24.19 -40.19
C PHE A 7 -2.43 22.90 -39.41
N LEU A 8 -1.66 22.73 -38.34
CA LEU A 8 -1.94 21.86 -37.21
C LEU A 8 -1.72 20.35 -37.39
N ILE A 9 -0.42 20.00 -37.39
CA ILE A 9 0.16 19.14 -36.36
C ILE A 9 -0.64 17.84 -36.09
N VAL A 10 -0.24 16.84 -36.87
CA VAL A 10 -0.27 15.43 -36.49
C VAL A 10 0.55 15.25 -35.20
N VAL A 11 -0.02 15.52 -34.03
CA VAL A 11 0.50 15.08 -32.72
C VAL A 11 -0.68 14.74 -31.79
N ILE A 12 -1.60 13.89 -32.26
CA ILE A 12 -2.57 13.20 -31.38
C ILE A 12 -2.66 11.72 -31.80
N SER A 13 -1.53 11.05 -32.05
CA SER A 13 -1.58 9.61 -32.39
C SER A 13 -0.36 8.73 -32.08
N ILE A 14 0.68 9.20 -31.37
CA ILE A 14 1.87 8.34 -31.15
C ILE A 14 2.66 8.55 -29.85
N LEU A 15 2.06 9.00 -28.75
CA LEU A 15 2.69 8.66 -27.47
C LEU A 15 2.42 7.17 -27.25
N PRO A 16 3.44 6.29 -27.21
CA PRO A 16 3.18 4.95 -26.72
C PRO A 16 2.64 5.14 -25.31
N LEU A 17 1.60 4.41 -24.93
CA LEU A 17 0.98 4.52 -23.60
C LEU A 17 2.01 4.29 -22.46
N SER A 18 3.18 3.71 -22.79
CA SER A 18 4.36 3.58 -21.93
C SER A 18 5.09 4.91 -21.61
N ALA A 19 4.79 6.01 -22.29
CA ALA A 19 5.45 7.31 -22.12
C ALA A 19 4.80 8.23 -21.08
N VAL A 20 3.81 7.77 -20.30
CA VAL A 20 3.18 8.61 -19.25
C VAL A 20 3.23 8.00 -17.84
N TYR A 21 3.75 6.77 -17.68
CA TYR A 21 4.04 6.20 -16.36
C TYR A 21 5.54 6.17 -16.11
N HIS A 22 6.04 7.13 -15.33
CA HIS A 22 7.42 7.11 -14.84
C HIS A 22 7.42 6.60 -13.39
N LYS A 23 7.90 5.37 -13.17
CA LYS A 23 8.13 4.85 -11.83
C LYS A 23 9.12 5.75 -11.09
N ILE A 24 8.70 6.31 -9.95
CA ILE A 24 9.52 7.21 -9.13
C ILE A 24 10.13 6.52 -7.91
N GLY A 25 9.94 5.21 -7.78
CA GLY A 25 10.57 4.39 -6.75
C GLY A 25 9.78 3.11 -6.49
N GLU A 26 10.33 2.28 -5.62
CA GLU A 26 9.77 1.02 -5.19
C GLU A 26 10.30 0.62 -3.83
N TYR A 27 9.60 -0.31 -3.20
CA TYR A 27 10.07 -1.01 -2.03
C TYR A 27 9.61 -2.47 -2.15
N GLU A 28 10.55 -3.41 -2.06
CA GLU A 28 10.25 -4.84 -2.05
C GLU A 28 9.95 -5.26 -0.61
N THR A 29 8.69 -5.64 -0.35
CA THR A 29 8.30 -6.26 0.93
C THR A 29 8.70 -7.73 0.96
N PRO A 30 8.90 -8.33 2.14
CA PRO A 30 9.36 -9.72 2.24
C PRO A 30 8.32 -10.76 1.81
N GLY A 31 7.03 -10.41 1.79
CA GLY A 31 5.91 -11.30 1.51
C GLY A 31 5.16 -10.98 0.21
N ASN A 32 3.90 -11.37 0.18
CA ASN A 32 2.99 -11.07 -0.92
C ASN A 32 2.12 -9.86 -0.57
N ALA A 33 2.50 -8.67 -1.04
CA ALA A 33 1.75 -7.45 -0.81
C ALA A 33 0.33 -7.56 -1.43
N ARG A 34 -0.70 -7.63 -0.57
CA ARG A 34 -2.12 -7.78 -0.95
C ARG A 34 -2.89 -6.47 -0.93
N SER A 35 -2.57 -5.59 0.02
CA SER A 35 -3.27 -4.32 0.22
C SER A 35 -2.31 -3.28 0.77
N VAL A 36 -2.53 -2.02 0.41
CA VAL A 36 -1.77 -0.88 0.93
C VAL A 36 -2.69 0.30 1.21
N VAL A 37 -2.45 0.96 2.34
CA VAL A 37 -3.02 2.26 2.67
C VAL A 37 -1.91 3.22 3.06
N VAL A 38 -1.99 4.46 2.59
CA VAL A 38 -1.01 5.51 2.91
C VAL A 38 -1.66 6.55 3.80
N SER A 39 -1.02 6.85 4.94
CA SER A 39 -1.43 7.90 5.86
C SER A 39 -0.18 8.64 6.36
N ASN A 40 -0.16 9.97 6.20
CA ASN A 40 0.93 10.85 6.64
C ASN A 40 2.34 10.38 6.20
N ASN A 41 2.52 10.08 4.91
CA ASN A 41 3.77 9.55 4.33
C ASN A 41 4.20 8.16 4.85
N ILE A 42 3.33 7.44 5.53
CA ILE A 42 3.58 6.06 5.94
C ILE A 42 2.66 5.15 5.13
N ALA A 43 3.23 4.20 4.42
CA ALA A 43 2.52 3.10 3.77
C ALA A 43 2.42 1.92 4.74
N TYR A 44 1.19 1.45 4.95
CA TYR A 44 0.87 0.26 5.71
C TYR A 44 0.46 -0.81 4.70
N VAL A 45 1.20 -1.92 4.66
CA VAL A 45 1.03 -2.97 3.66
C VAL A 45 0.63 -4.26 4.34
N ALA A 46 -0.54 -4.79 3.99
CA ALA A 46 -0.88 -6.19 4.30
C ALA A 46 -0.08 -7.08 3.35
N ASP A 47 0.87 -7.81 3.89
CA ASP A 47 1.93 -8.53 3.16
C ASP A 47 1.82 -10.04 3.35
N TYR A 48 0.56 -10.52 3.42
CA TYR A 48 0.19 -11.93 3.49
C TYR A 48 0.84 -12.66 4.69
N ASP A 49 1.74 -13.60 4.45
CA ASP A 49 2.39 -14.45 5.45
C ASP A 49 3.39 -13.72 6.35
N THR A 50 3.80 -12.50 5.98
CA THR A 50 4.69 -11.68 6.82
C THR A 50 3.92 -10.71 7.72
N GLY A 51 2.61 -10.58 7.53
CA GLY A 51 1.73 -9.72 8.31
C GLY A 51 1.67 -8.27 7.79
N LEU A 52 1.83 -7.30 8.67
CA LEU A 52 1.76 -5.86 8.39
C LEU A 52 3.17 -5.27 8.26
N GLN A 53 3.46 -4.61 7.13
CA GLN A 53 4.68 -3.80 6.94
C GLN A 53 4.36 -2.32 7.08
N ILE A 54 5.25 -1.55 7.69
CA ILE A 54 5.10 -0.11 7.92
C ILE A 54 6.31 0.60 7.31
N ILE A 55 6.09 1.37 6.26
CA ILE A 55 7.13 1.89 5.38
C ILE A 55 7.01 3.41 5.29
N ASP A 56 8.09 4.13 5.55
CA ASP A 56 8.22 5.55 5.24
C ASP A 56 8.33 5.72 3.72
N VAL A 57 7.38 6.48 3.15
CA VAL A 57 7.31 6.84 1.73
C VAL A 57 7.41 8.36 1.53
N SER A 58 7.92 9.09 2.53
CA SER A 58 8.12 10.55 2.46
C SER A 58 9.10 10.97 1.37
N ASN A 59 10.07 10.12 1.07
CA ASN A 59 10.89 10.19 -0.13
C ASN A 59 10.52 9.04 -1.08
N PRO A 60 9.71 9.30 -2.13
CA PRO A 60 9.28 8.25 -3.06
C PRO A 60 10.42 7.52 -3.76
N GLN A 61 11.58 8.17 -3.94
CA GLN A 61 12.77 7.59 -4.59
C GLN A 61 13.57 6.69 -3.66
N ASN A 62 13.35 6.77 -2.35
CA ASN A 62 14.03 5.96 -1.35
C ASN A 62 13.11 5.67 -0.16
N PRO A 63 12.08 4.83 -0.35
CA PRO A 63 11.25 4.37 0.76
C PRO A 63 12.07 3.54 1.76
N ALA A 64 11.66 3.54 3.03
CA ALA A 64 12.38 2.81 4.08
C ALA A 64 11.41 2.12 5.04
N LEU A 65 11.70 0.87 5.41
CA LEU A 65 10.94 0.17 6.46
C LEU A 65 11.15 0.86 7.81
N LEU A 66 10.05 1.22 8.45
CA LEU A 66 10.03 1.72 9.84
C LEU A 66 9.90 0.57 10.82
N GLY A 67 9.02 -0.40 10.52
CA GLY A 67 8.75 -1.55 11.36
C GLY A 67 7.76 -2.50 10.71
N SER A 68 7.44 -3.57 11.42
CA SER A 68 6.49 -4.57 10.96
C SER A 68 5.80 -5.25 12.15
N TYR A 69 4.70 -5.92 11.87
CA TYR A 69 3.97 -6.72 12.84
C TYR A 69 3.52 -8.03 12.18
N HIS A 70 3.99 -9.16 12.69
CA HIS A 70 3.56 -10.47 12.21
C HIS A 70 2.18 -10.81 12.78
N THR A 71 1.16 -10.85 11.92
CA THR A 71 -0.18 -11.28 12.31
C THR A 71 -0.24 -12.81 12.45
N PRO A 72 -1.18 -13.37 13.25
CA PRO A 72 -1.23 -14.80 13.51
C PRO A 72 -1.66 -15.65 12.30
N SER A 73 -2.14 -15.03 11.22
CA SER A 73 -2.58 -15.68 9.97
C SER A 73 -2.12 -14.87 8.75
N TRP A 74 -2.83 -14.96 7.63
CA TRP A 74 -2.50 -14.27 6.39
C TRP A 74 -3.18 -12.89 6.33
N ALA A 75 -2.37 -11.83 6.35
CA ALA A 75 -2.87 -10.47 6.22
C ALA A 75 -3.33 -10.19 4.78
N SER A 76 -4.65 -10.11 4.56
CA SER A 76 -5.24 -9.86 3.24
C SER A 76 -5.49 -8.38 2.96
N SER A 77 -5.89 -7.62 3.98
CA SER A 77 -6.26 -6.20 3.82
C SER A 77 -5.95 -5.39 5.07
N VAL A 78 -5.68 -4.09 4.89
CA VAL A 78 -5.37 -3.16 5.98
C VAL A 78 -6.10 -1.83 5.82
N PHE A 79 -6.63 -1.32 6.93
CA PHE A 79 -7.21 0.02 7.05
C PHE A 79 -6.64 0.74 8.27
N ILE A 80 -6.44 2.06 8.17
CA ILE A 80 -5.86 2.88 9.24
C ILE A 80 -6.85 3.94 9.71
N SER A 81 -7.07 4.02 11.02
CA SER A 81 -7.83 5.11 11.66
C SER A 81 -7.18 5.52 12.97
N ASN A 82 -6.81 6.79 13.12
CA ASN A 82 -6.23 7.35 14.35
C ASN A 82 -5.08 6.51 14.95
N ASN A 83 -4.12 6.11 14.12
CA ASN A 83 -2.98 5.24 14.48
C ASN A 83 -3.36 3.81 14.90
N ILE A 84 -4.56 3.35 14.56
CA ILE A 84 -4.97 1.95 14.70
C ILE A 84 -5.02 1.34 13.32
N ALA A 85 -4.27 0.26 13.13
CA ALA A 85 -4.36 -0.64 12.00
C ALA A 85 -5.40 -1.74 12.26
N TYR A 86 -6.35 -1.83 11.37
CA TYR A 86 -7.33 -2.90 11.27
C TYR A 86 -6.88 -3.81 10.15
N VAL A 87 -6.52 -5.05 10.47
CA VAL A 87 -5.99 -6.00 9.49
C VAL A 87 -6.93 -7.19 9.37
N ALA A 88 -7.44 -7.42 8.16
CA ALA A 88 -8.14 -8.66 7.82
C ALA A 88 -7.11 -9.78 7.72
N ASP A 89 -7.24 -10.80 8.57
CA ASP A 89 -6.26 -11.84 8.82
C ASP A 89 -6.83 -13.25 8.54
N GLU A 90 -7.60 -13.35 7.44
CA GLU A 90 -8.27 -14.55 6.96
C GLU A 90 -9.01 -15.34 8.06
N TYR A 91 -8.53 -16.54 8.40
CA TYR A 91 -9.15 -17.46 9.36
C TYR A 91 -9.21 -16.92 10.79
N LEU A 92 -8.39 -15.93 11.11
CA LEU A 92 -8.25 -15.38 12.46
C LEU A 92 -9.04 -14.06 12.60
N GLY A 93 -9.85 -13.74 11.59
CA GLY A 93 -10.75 -12.60 11.58
C GLY A 93 -10.01 -11.27 11.49
N LEU A 94 -10.39 -10.33 12.36
CA LEU A 94 -9.85 -8.97 12.39
C LEU A 94 -8.80 -8.82 13.48
N GLN A 95 -7.61 -8.35 13.13
CA GLN A 95 -6.59 -7.90 14.08
C GLN A 95 -6.65 -6.39 14.25
N ILE A 96 -6.50 -5.91 15.47
CA ILE A 96 -6.49 -4.49 15.84
C ILE A 96 -5.15 -4.18 16.48
N ILE A 97 -4.36 -3.34 15.83
CA ILE A 97 -2.96 -3.08 16.17
C ILE A 97 -2.75 -1.57 16.30
N ASP A 98 -2.17 -1.13 17.41
CA ASP A 98 -1.66 0.22 17.59
C ASP A 98 -0.36 0.39 16.79
N VAL A 99 -0.33 1.38 15.92
CA VAL A 99 0.81 1.73 15.07
C VAL A 99 1.30 3.17 15.33
N SER A 100 0.96 3.74 16.50
CA SER A 100 1.39 5.08 16.91
C SER A 100 2.90 5.21 17.05
N ASP A 101 3.57 4.15 17.50
CA ASP A 101 5.01 3.94 17.29
C ASP A 101 5.21 2.95 16.14
N SER A 102 5.54 3.48 14.96
CA SER A 102 5.74 2.68 13.75
C SER A 102 6.90 1.67 13.85
N GLN A 103 7.82 1.84 14.80
CA GLN A 103 8.91 0.89 15.03
C GLN A 103 8.52 -0.24 15.99
N ASN A 104 7.49 0.00 16.82
CA ASN A 104 7.04 -0.95 17.85
C ASN A 104 5.51 -1.07 17.86
N PRO A 105 4.89 -1.66 16.82
CA PRO A 105 3.45 -1.86 16.80
C PRO A 105 2.98 -2.78 17.94
N VAL A 106 1.82 -2.48 18.52
CA VAL A 106 1.28 -3.19 19.69
C VAL A 106 -0.08 -3.78 19.38
N PHE A 107 -0.27 -5.08 19.64
CA PHE A 107 -1.57 -5.71 19.56
C PHE A 107 -2.55 -5.13 20.59
N LEU A 108 -3.70 -4.65 20.13
CA LEU A 108 -4.78 -4.15 20.98
C LEU A 108 -5.88 -5.19 21.21
N GLY A 109 -6.10 -6.08 20.24
CA GLY A 109 -7.14 -7.10 20.32
C GLY A 109 -7.50 -7.66 18.96
N SER A 110 -8.41 -8.63 18.97
CA SER A 110 -8.93 -9.24 17.76
C SER A 110 -10.44 -9.45 17.86
N TYR A 111 -11.05 -9.64 16.70
CA TYR A 111 -12.44 -10.04 16.58
C TYR A 111 -12.54 -11.22 15.60
N ASP A 112 -12.99 -12.36 16.11
CA ASP A 112 -13.24 -13.55 15.31
C ASP A 112 -14.47 -13.33 14.42
N THR A 113 -14.24 -13.21 13.11
CA THR A 113 -15.30 -13.06 12.13
C THR A 113 -15.80 -14.43 11.68
N PRO A 114 -17.10 -14.62 11.43
CA PRO A 114 -17.55 -15.84 10.77
C PRO A 114 -16.92 -15.98 9.38
N GLY A 115 -16.18 -17.07 9.16
CA GLY A 115 -15.51 -17.33 7.88
C GLY A 115 -14.20 -16.56 7.72
N TYR A 116 -13.88 -16.17 6.49
CA TYR A 116 -12.63 -15.50 6.14
C TYR A 116 -12.80 -13.99 6.19
N ALA A 117 -11.94 -13.30 6.93
CA ALA A 117 -11.77 -11.86 6.77
C ALA A 117 -10.87 -11.58 5.56
N GLU A 118 -11.47 -11.16 4.44
CA GLU A 118 -10.74 -10.87 3.19
C GLU A 118 -10.47 -9.38 2.97
N SER A 119 -11.36 -8.49 3.44
CA SER A 119 -11.21 -7.04 3.29
C SER A 119 -11.61 -6.28 4.55
N VAL A 120 -11.02 -5.10 4.70
CA VAL A 120 -11.45 -4.02 5.57
C VAL A 120 -11.72 -2.79 4.69
N PHE A 121 -13.00 -2.38 4.64
CA PHE A 121 -13.58 -1.40 3.70
C PHE A 121 -13.63 -1.84 2.21
#